data_AF-A0A2V9TK64-F1
#
_entry.id   AF-A0A2V9TK64-F1
#
_cell.length_a   1.000
_cell.length_b   1.000
_cell.length_c   1.000
_cell.angle_alpha   90.00
_cell.angle_beta   90.00
_cell.angle_gamma   90.00
#
_symmetry.space_group_name_H-M   'P 1'
#
loop_
_entity.id
_entity.type
_entity.pdbx_description
1 polymer ?
#
loop_
_entity_poly.entity_id
_entity_poly.type
_entity_poly.pdbx_seq_one_letter_code
_entity_poly.pdbx_strand_id
1 'polypeptide(L)'
;MGWIADQFESRAASQSTENSGQSNSQGFEVKAEDTWTKLMEGFRQDVEEFQRLNGDAEFKQLSDLSCRISNPAAHIAALVTADMSAQTIQYTYEPESADSAVPEGGVLSLRPSEHWVELYSADQRLTSDQARQLILEPLLFPKAATSADEDTAA
;
A
#
# COMPACT_ATOMS: atom_id res chain seq x y z
N MET A 1 18.93 2.20 -4.25
CA MET A 1 18.13 2.50 -5.46
C MET A 1 16.72 2.07 -5.12
N GLY A 2 15.73 2.94 -5.31
CA GLY A 2 14.36 2.71 -4.81
C GLY A 2 13.59 1.68 -5.64
N TRP A 3 12.66 0.99 -4.98
CA TRP A 3 11.73 0.03 -5.59
C TRP A 3 10.89 0.62 -6.75
N ILE A 4 10.69 1.95 -6.78
CA ILE A 4 10.05 2.66 -7.90
C ILE A 4 10.87 2.55 -9.18
N ALA A 5 12.21 2.64 -9.08
CA ALA A 5 13.10 2.42 -10.22
C ALA A 5 13.14 0.93 -10.59
N ASP A 6 13.17 0.05 -9.58
CA ASP A 6 13.13 -1.40 -9.79
C ASP A 6 11.87 -1.84 -10.56
N GLN A 7 10.69 -1.30 -10.24
CA GLN A 7 9.43 -1.63 -10.93
C GLN A 7 9.36 -1.10 -12.38
N PHE A 8 10.21 -0.15 -12.78
CA PHE A 8 10.35 0.22 -14.19
C PHE A 8 11.16 -0.83 -14.98
N GLU A 9 12.13 -1.48 -14.34
CA GLU A 9 12.99 -2.51 -14.94
C GLU A 9 12.40 -3.94 -14.80
N SER A 10 11.65 -4.20 -13.72
CA SER A 10 11.13 -5.53 -13.33
C SER A 10 9.96 -6.06 -14.15
N ARG A 11 9.54 -5.38 -15.24
CA ARG A 11 8.76 -6.01 -16.31
C ARG A 11 9.55 -7.11 -17.05
N ALA A 12 10.86 -7.23 -16.82
CA ALA A 12 11.76 -8.13 -17.55
C ALA A 12 12.22 -9.41 -16.82
N ALA A 13 12.12 -9.51 -15.49
CA ALA A 13 12.65 -10.68 -14.75
C ALA A 13 11.88 -10.97 -13.44
N SER A 14 11.62 -12.25 -13.14
CA SER A 14 10.77 -12.68 -12.02
C SER A 14 11.53 -13.41 -10.91
N GLN A 15 11.01 -13.25 -9.68
CA GLN A 15 10.92 -14.23 -8.56
C GLN A 15 12.07 -14.47 -7.54
N SER A 16 11.61 -14.68 -6.29
CA SER A 16 12.15 -15.49 -5.17
C SER A 16 13.33 -14.93 -4.34
N THR A 17 13.31 -14.93 -2.99
CA THR A 17 13.42 -16.12 -2.09
C THR A 17 13.17 -15.78 -0.59
N GLU A 18 12.98 -16.80 0.27
CA GLU A 18 12.54 -16.75 1.70
C GLU A 18 13.63 -16.56 2.81
N ASN A 19 13.22 -16.29 4.08
CA ASN A 19 13.92 -16.78 5.31
C ASN A 19 13.12 -16.77 6.65
N SER A 20 13.76 -17.19 7.76
CA SER A 20 13.19 -17.96 8.91
C SER A 20 13.54 -17.45 10.36
N GLY A 21 13.07 -18.14 11.43
CA GLY A 21 13.28 -17.93 12.91
C GLY A 21 12.55 -16.76 13.64
N GLN A 22 11.86 -16.84 14.80
CA GLN A 22 11.38 -17.92 15.72
C GLN A 22 10.18 -17.46 16.61
N SER A 23 9.42 -18.38 17.24
CA SER A 23 8.08 -18.20 17.91
C SER A 23 8.05 -17.52 19.29
N ASN A 24 7.03 -16.67 19.57
CA ASN A 24 6.38 -16.47 20.90
C ASN A 24 5.10 -15.62 20.75
N SER A 25 4.01 -15.90 21.47
CA SER A 25 2.73 -15.17 21.30
C SER A 25 2.78 -13.71 21.76
N GLN A 26 3.48 -13.40 22.86
CA GLN A 26 3.77 -12.00 23.24
C GLN A 26 4.77 -11.32 22.29
N GLY A 27 5.55 -12.11 21.54
CA GLY A 27 6.38 -11.61 20.46
C GLY A 27 5.58 -11.35 19.17
N PHE A 28 4.33 -11.83 19.05
CA PHE A 28 3.53 -11.57 17.85
C PHE A 28 3.08 -10.11 17.77
N GLU A 29 2.51 -9.54 18.83
CA GLU A 29 2.09 -8.12 18.83
C GLU A 29 3.29 -7.22 18.50
N VAL A 30 4.43 -7.42 19.16
CA VAL A 30 5.68 -6.68 18.88
C VAL A 30 6.16 -6.87 17.42
N LYS A 31 6.03 -8.08 16.84
CA LYS A 31 6.35 -8.31 15.42
C LYS A 31 5.33 -7.69 14.46
N ALA A 32 4.06 -7.60 14.85
CA ALA A 32 2.99 -6.96 14.08
C ALA A 32 3.16 -5.43 14.10
N GLU A 33 3.50 -4.86 15.25
CA GLU A 33 3.89 -3.45 15.41
C GLU A 33 5.17 -3.12 14.61
N ASP A 34 6.20 -3.97 14.65
CA ASP A 34 7.40 -3.83 13.80
C ASP A 34 7.06 -3.92 12.30
N THR A 35 6.20 -4.85 11.90
CA THR A 35 5.74 -5.00 10.51
C THR A 35 4.92 -3.79 10.05
N TRP A 36 4.05 -3.27 10.92
CA TRP A 36 3.27 -2.06 10.67
C TRP A 36 4.14 -0.80 10.62
N THR A 37 5.12 -0.67 11.52
CA THR A 37 6.09 0.44 11.52
C THR A 37 6.85 0.45 10.20
N LYS A 38 7.35 -0.70 9.75
CA LYS A 38 8.02 -0.85 8.44
C LYS A 38 7.11 -0.57 7.24
N LEU A 39 5.81 -0.87 7.35
CA LEU A 39 4.82 -0.47 6.34
C LEU A 39 4.62 1.04 6.31
N MET A 40 4.50 1.68 7.48
CA MET A 40 4.34 3.12 7.62
C MET A 40 5.58 3.89 7.14
N GLU A 41 6.77 3.45 7.53
CA GLU A 41 8.05 3.98 7.04
C GLU A 41 8.17 3.80 5.53
N GLY A 42 7.76 2.64 5.01
CA GLY A 42 7.63 2.39 3.57
C GLY A 42 6.72 3.42 2.91
N PHE A 43 5.44 3.50 3.30
CA PHE A 43 4.48 4.47 2.74
C PHE A 43 5.00 5.91 2.75
N ARG A 44 5.69 6.30 3.83
CA ARG A 44 6.30 7.62 3.95
C ARG A 44 7.43 7.81 2.93
N GLN A 45 8.37 6.87 2.83
CA GLN A 45 9.46 6.91 1.85
C GLN A 45 8.94 6.85 0.40
N ASP A 46 7.89 6.08 0.16
CA ASP A 46 7.22 5.91 -1.12
C ASP A 46 6.60 7.24 -1.59
N VAL A 47 5.97 7.98 -0.67
CA VAL A 47 5.45 9.34 -0.91
C VAL A 47 6.57 10.37 -1.05
N GLU A 48 7.61 10.33 -0.21
CA GLU A 48 8.77 11.23 -0.31
C GLU A 48 9.51 11.07 -1.65
N GLU A 49 9.66 9.85 -2.16
CA GLU A 49 10.24 9.58 -3.49
C GLU A 49 9.28 9.95 -4.63
N PHE A 50 7.97 9.78 -4.48
CA PHE A 50 7.00 10.26 -5.48
C PHE A 50 6.99 11.80 -5.59
N GLN A 51 7.08 12.52 -4.47
CA GLN A 51 7.29 13.98 -4.44
C GLN A 51 8.58 14.38 -5.17
N ARG A 52 9.68 13.65 -4.93
CA ARG A 52 10.96 13.87 -5.63
C ARG A 52 10.88 13.60 -7.14
N LEU A 53 10.00 12.68 -7.55
CA LEU A 53 9.69 12.38 -8.95
C LEU A 53 8.63 13.32 -9.56
N ASN A 54 8.43 14.49 -8.95
CA ASN A 54 7.54 15.55 -9.42
C ASN A 54 6.03 15.24 -9.30
N GLY A 55 5.65 14.20 -8.54
CA GLY A 55 4.26 13.84 -8.25
C GLY A 55 3.71 14.53 -7.00
N ASP A 56 2.40 14.80 -6.98
CA ASP A 56 1.73 15.50 -5.89
C ASP A 56 1.04 14.49 -4.95
N ALA A 57 1.72 14.12 -3.86
CA ALA A 57 1.18 13.22 -2.83
C ALA A 57 1.55 13.70 -1.43
N GLU A 58 0.61 13.64 -0.49
CA GLU A 58 0.78 14.05 0.91
C GLU A 58 0.58 12.84 1.85
N PHE A 59 1.61 12.53 2.64
CA PHE A 59 1.53 11.54 3.72
C PHE A 59 1.17 12.23 5.04
N LYS A 60 0.08 11.80 5.67
CA LYS A 60 -0.43 12.34 6.92
C LYS A 60 -0.66 11.23 7.94
N GLN A 61 0.24 11.11 8.90
CA GLN A 61 0.02 10.23 10.05
C GLN A 61 -1.16 10.77 10.89
N LEU A 62 -2.16 9.93 11.15
CA LEU A 62 -3.32 10.25 11.98
C LEU A 62 -3.15 9.72 13.41
N SER A 63 -2.49 8.58 13.56
CA SER A 63 -2.18 7.90 14.84
C SER A 63 -1.02 6.92 14.65
N ASP A 64 -0.50 6.35 15.72
CA ASP A 64 0.52 5.30 15.68
C ASP A 64 0.09 4.09 14.83
N LEU A 65 -1.21 3.79 14.81
CA LEU A 65 -1.82 2.72 14.00
C LEU A 65 -2.69 3.23 12.84
N SER A 66 -2.54 4.48 12.38
CA SER A 66 -3.32 4.98 11.22
C SER A 66 -2.63 6.10 10.46
N CYS A 67 -2.67 6.03 9.13
CA CYS A 67 -2.19 7.08 8.23
C CYS A 67 -3.19 7.33 7.09
N ARG A 68 -3.23 8.57 6.60
CA ARG A 68 -3.94 9.00 5.40
C ARG A 68 -2.90 9.43 4.37
N ILE A 69 -3.05 8.95 3.14
CA ILE A 69 -2.18 9.24 2.01
C ILE A 69 -3.06 9.86 0.93
N SER A 70 -3.03 11.18 0.80
CA SER A 70 -3.82 11.94 -0.17
C SER A 70 -2.98 12.23 -1.41
N ASN A 71 -3.47 11.86 -2.60
CA ASN A 71 -2.91 12.30 -3.86
C ASN A 71 -3.87 13.33 -4.50
N PRO A 72 -3.64 14.64 -4.32
CA PRO A 72 -4.47 15.67 -4.93
C PRO A 72 -4.39 15.70 -6.47
N ALA A 73 -3.32 15.18 -7.09
CA ALA A 73 -3.27 15.04 -8.56
C ALA A 73 -4.16 13.89 -9.09
N ALA A 74 -4.46 12.89 -8.26
CA ALA A 74 -5.44 11.83 -8.55
C ALA A 74 -6.85 12.18 -8.02
N HIS A 75 -6.98 13.19 -7.15
CA HIS A 75 -8.19 13.50 -6.38
C HIS A 75 -8.70 12.32 -5.52
N ILE A 76 -7.79 11.53 -4.94
CA ILE A 76 -8.10 10.34 -4.14
C ILE A 76 -7.20 10.33 -2.90
N ALA A 77 -7.73 9.88 -1.75
CA ALA A 77 -6.96 9.58 -0.56
C ALA A 77 -7.14 8.13 -0.11
N ALA A 78 -6.06 7.43 0.25
CA ALA A 78 -6.14 6.16 0.98
C ALA A 78 -6.00 6.41 2.48
N LEU A 79 -6.98 5.95 3.25
CA LEU A 79 -6.91 5.82 4.70
C LEU A 79 -6.50 4.38 5.02
N VAL A 80 -5.34 4.21 5.68
CA VAL A 80 -4.83 2.91 6.14
C VAL A 80 -4.88 2.89 7.67
N THR A 81 -5.64 1.95 8.23
CA THR A 81 -5.84 1.76 9.66
C THR A 81 -5.45 0.33 10.05
N ALA A 82 -4.50 0.23 10.96
CA ALA A 82 -4.02 -1.03 11.49
C ALA A 82 -4.70 -1.33 12.83
N ASP A 83 -5.15 -2.56 13.01
CA ASP A 83 -5.72 -3.08 14.23
C ASP A 83 -4.87 -4.28 14.68
N MET A 84 -4.00 -4.07 15.65
CA MET A 84 -3.12 -5.13 16.18
C MET A 84 -3.90 -6.16 17.00
N SER A 85 -5.04 -5.78 17.60
CA SER A 85 -5.87 -6.66 18.42
C SER A 85 -6.70 -7.64 17.58
N ALA A 86 -7.23 -7.20 16.45
CA ALA A 86 -7.85 -8.04 15.43
C ALA A 86 -6.84 -8.66 14.45
N GLN A 87 -5.58 -8.24 14.51
CA GLN A 87 -4.49 -8.68 13.63
C GLN A 87 -4.83 -8.38 12.15
N THR A 88 -5.32 -7.17 11.86
CA THR A 88 -5.75 -6.76 10.51
C THR A 88 -5.36 -5.32 10.19
N ILE A 89 -4.92 -5.05 8.96
CA ILE A 89 -4.74 -3.70 8.43
C ILE A 89 -5.82 -3.46 7.38
N GLN A 90 -6.80 -2.62 7.71
CA GLN A 90 -7.80 -2.15 6.76
C GLN A 90 -7.24 -0.97 5.96
N TYR A 91 -7.51 -0.93 4.67
CA TYR A 91 -7.22 0.23 3.82
C TYR A 91 -8.46 0.57 3.00
N THR A 92 -8.79 1.85 2.93
CA THR A 92 -10.02 2.35 2.29
C THR A 92 -9.71 3.60 1.51
N TYR A 93 -10.30 3.74 0.32
CA TYR A 93 -10.08 4.89 -0.55
C TYR A 93 -11.27 5.83 -0.48
N GLU A 94 -10.99 7.11 -0.31
CA GLU A 94 -11.95 8.20 -0.27
C GLU A 94 -11.76 9.10 -1.49
N PRO A 95 -12.82 9.40 -2.26
CA PRO A 95 -12.73 10.37 -3.35
C PRO A 95 -12.61 11.77 -2.75
N GLU A 96 -11.54 12.51 -3.10
CA GLU A 96 -11.44 13.95 -2.79
C GLU A 96 -12.21 14.81 -3.81
N SER A 97 -12.82 14.20 -4.82
CA SER A 97 -13.73 14.86 -5.77
C SER A 97 -14.85 13.92 -6.21
N ALA A 98 -16.08 14.44 -6.30
CA ALA A 98 -17.31 13.64 -6.45
C ALA A 98 -17.42 12.82 -7.76
N ASP A 99 -16.56 13.10 -8.74
CA ASP A 99 -16.51 12.41 -10.04
C ASP A 99 -15.40 11.34 -10.12
N SER A 100 -14.55 11.23 -9.08
CA SER A 100 -13.41 10.31 -9.09
C SER A 100 -13.82 8.89 -8.69
N ALA A 101 -13.69 7.95 -9.63
CA ALA A 101 -13.94 6.54 -9.38
C ALA A 101 -12.81 5.93 -8.53
N VAL A 102 -13.01 5.88 -7.20
CA VAL A 102 -12.08 5.22 -6.29
C VAL A 102 -12.15 3.70 -6.40
N PRO A 103 -11.00 3.00 -6.27
CA PRO A 103 -11.00 1.54 -6.12
C PRO A 103 -11.61 1.13 -4.78
N GLU A 104 -12.05 -0.13 -4.70
CA GLU A 104 -12.56 -0.69 -3.46
C GLU A 104 -11.44 -0.81 -2.41
N GLY A 105 -11.75 -0.42 -1.18
CA GLY A 105 -10.91 -0.70 -0.02
C GLY A 105 -10.82 -2.20 0.27
N GLY A 106 -9.77 -2.61 0.97
CA GLY A 106 -9.56 -4.00 1.36
C GLY A 106 -9.10 -4.15 2.81
N VAL A 107 -8.89 -5.39 3.22
CA VAL A 107 -8.33 -5.72 4.52
C VAL A 107 -7.23 -6.76 4.36
N LEU A 108 -6.09 -6.49 4.99
CA LEU A 108 -4.94 -7.37 5.08
C LEU A 108 -5.00 -8.05 6.45
N SER A 109 -5.06 -9.38 6.50
CA SER A 109 -4.88 -10.13 7.74
C SER A 109 -3.39 -10.33 8.03
N LEU A 110 -2.97 -9.96 9.23
CA LEU A 110 -1.65 -10.20 9.79
C LEU A 110 -1.66 -11.59 10.45
N ARG A 111 -1.19 -12.61 9.74
CA ARG A 111 -1.15 -13.97 10.30
C ARG A 111 0.18 -14.21 11.04
N PRO A 112 0.14 -14.71 12.30
CA PRO A 112 1.33 -15.23 12.97
C PRO A 112 1.81 -16.48 12.23
N SER A 113 2.94 -16.41 11.57
CA SER A 113 3.74 -17.61 11.30
C SER A 113 4.78 -17.75 12.42
N GLU A 114 5.38 -18.93 12.55
CA GLU A 114 6.51 -19.13 13.47
C GLU A 114 7.61 -18.07 13.26
N HIS A 115 7.76 -17.70 11.98
CA HIS A 115 8.73 -16.78 11.38
C HIS A 115 8.68 -15.34 11.90
N TRP A 116 7.59 -14.73 11.48
CA TRP A 116 7.41 -13.35 11.04
C TRP A 116 5.89 -13.09 11.04
N VAL A 117 5.47 -11.94 10.55
CA VAL A 117 4.05 -11.71 10.25
C VAL A 117 3.85 -11.80 8.74
N GLU A 118 3.03 -12.76 8.31
CA GLU A 118 2.59 -12.84 6.91
C GLU A 118 1.37 -11.93 6.72
N LEU A 119 1.38 -11.14 5.65
CA LEU A 119 0.20 -10.40 5.22
C LEU A 119 -0.64 -11.28 4.28
N TYR A 120 -1.96 -11.22 4.42
CA TYR A 120 -2.91 -11.93 3.55
C TYR A 120 -4.01 -10.97 3.12
N SER A 121 -4.20 -10.74 1.82
CA SER A 121 -5.41 -10.09 1.28
C SER A 121 -6.35 -11.14 0.72
N ALA A 122 -7.58 -11.20 1.23
CA ALA A 122 -8.64 -12.09 0.72
C ALA A 122 -8.16 -13.53 0.40
N ASP A 123 -7.45 -14.15 1.36
CA ASP A 123 -6.80 -15.47 1.29
C ASP A 123 -5.48 -15.57 0.50
N GLN A 124 -5.13 -14.60 -0.34
CA GLN A 124 -3.82 -14.54 -1.00
C GLN A 124 -2.75 -13.97 -0.06
N ARG A 125 -1.67 -14.74 0.15
CA ARG A 125 -0.48 -14.27 0.87
C ARG A 125 0.26 -13.20 0.07
N LEU A 126 0.58 -12.09 0.71
CA LEU A 126 1.30 -10.94 0.17
C LEU A 126 2.59 -10.69 0.95
N THR A 127 3.59 -10.10 0.30
CA THR A 127 4.73 -9.48 0.99
C THR A 127 4.37 -8.06 1.45
N SER A 128 5.11 -7.50 2.41
CA SER A 128 4.93 -6.10 2.83
C SER A 128 5.05 -5.13 1.66
N ASP A 129 5.94 -5.44 0.69
CA ASP A 129 6.13 -4.67 -0.52
C ASP A 129 4.92 -4.72 -1.45
N GLN A 130 4.38 -5.91 -1.73
CA GLN A 130 3.13 -6.07 -2.49
C GLN A 130 1.93 -5.41 -1.81
N ALA A 131 1.87 -5.43 -0.47
CA ALA A 131 0.83 -4.73 0.27
C ALA A 131 0.94 -3.21 0.10
N ARG A 132 2.15 -2.63 0.13
CA ARG A 132 2.35 -1.21 -0.20
C ARG A 132 1.98 -0.92 -1.65
N GLN A 133 2.43 -1.75 -2.60
CA GLN A 133 2.09 -1.56 -4.01
C GLN A 133 0.57 -1.63 -4.23
N LEU A 134 -0.15 -2.62 -3.70
CA LEU A 134 -1.61 -2.71 -3.85
C LEU A 134 -2.38 -1.51 -3.26
N ILE A 135 -1.81 -0.85 -2.24
CA ILE A 135 -2.41 0.33 -1.59
C ILE A 135 -2.03 1.63 -2.33
N LEU A 136 -0.81 1.73 -2.83
CA LEU A 136 -0.29 2.93 -3.47
C LEU A 136 -0.46 2.96 -4.99
N GLU A 137 -0.51 1.82 -5.67
CA GLU A 137 -0.65 1.73 -7.14
C GLU A 137 -1.84 2.55 -7.67
N PRO A 138 -3.08 2.43 -7.16
CA PRO A 138 -4.18 3.25 -7.65
C PRO A 138 -4.11 4.73 -7.24
N LEU A 139 -3.35 5.06 -6.19
CA LEU A 139 -3.11 6.45 -5.77
C LEU A 139 -2.06 7.13 -6.65
N LEU A 140 -0.91 6.49 -6.84
CA LEU A 140 0.27 7.05 -7.51
C LEU A 140 0.16 6.92 -9.03
N PHE A 141 -0.48 5.85 -9.49
CA PHE A 141 -0.77 5.56 -10.90
C PHE A 141 -2.27 5.31 -11.05
N PRO A 142 -3.12 6.35 -10.85
CA PRO A 142 -4.52 6.24 -11.25
C PRO A 142 -4.51 5.80 -12.72
N LYS A 143 -5.16 4.67 -13.01
CA LYS A 143 -5.34 4.23 -14.40
C LYS A 143 -5.99 5.40 -15.11
N ALA A 144 -5.24 6.06 -16.00
CA ALA A 144 -5.74 7.18 -16.77
C ALA A 144 -7.09 6.76 -17.34
N ALA A 145 -8.16 7.37 -16.82
CA ALA A 145 -9.49 7.13 -17.32
C ALA A 145 -9.38 7.32 -18.82
N THR A 146 -9.67 6.27 -19.58
CA THR A 146 -9.45 6.30 -21.02
C THR A 146 -10.30 7.44 -21.54
N SER A 147 -9.64 8.53 -21.95
CA SER A 147 -10.23 9.55 -22.81
C SER A 147 -10.47 8.90 -24.17
N ALA A 148 -11.52 8.06 -24.19
CA ALA A 148 -12.36 7.82 -25.33
C ALA A 148 -13.27 9.05 -25.48
N ASP A 149 -12.61 10.19 -25.65
CA ASP A 149 -13.15 11.41 -26.21
C ASP A 149 -12.67 11.37 -27.65
N GLU A 150 -13.49 11.31 -28.69
CA GLU A 150 -14.90 10.99 -28.89
C GLU A 150 -14.94 10.73 -30.42
N ASP A 151 -15.88 9.93 -30.92
CA ASP A 151 -15.98 9.60 -32.34
C ASP A 151 -16.12 10.88 -33.20
N THR A 152 -15.09 11.24 -33.96
CA THR A 152 -15.17 12.21 -35.05
C THR A 152 -15.12 11.47 -36.38
N ALA A 153 -16.23 10.84 -36.74
CA ALA A 153 -16.50 10.46 -38.11
C ALA A 153 -16.78 11.71 -38.98
N ALA A 154 -15.96 11.92 -40.01
CA ALA A 154 -16.19 12.88 -41.10
C ALA A 154 -15.55 12.37 -42.41
#